data_AF-A0AAU0L4F3-F1
#
_entry.id   AF-A0AAU0L4F3-F1
#
_cell.length_a   1.000
_cell.length_b   1.000
_cell.length_c   1.000
_cell.angle_alpha   90.00
_cell.angle_beta   90.00
_cell.angle_gamma   90.00
#
_symmetry.space_group_name_H-M   'P 1'
#
loop_
_entity.id
_entity.type
_entity.pdbx_description
1 polymer ?
#
loop_
_entity_poly.entity_id
_entity_poly.type
_entity_poly.pdbx_seq_one_letter_code
_entity_poly.pdbx_strand_id
1 'polypeptide(L)'
;MIHLILRPLDYIQITWQAQKSNGVNYNAKKWIDIYLPAIVAIIVSIFMVLLHIFNDFQIFFKGDAFSLLTSFLQTLPGFYIAALAAIVSFNNPKLDEIDFDDCPIDCNEYNMTFRRFLTNTFAYLAWISIFIILYCLVIKYIFESIQINFIDLYFHLVYGLLLIPLMFFVSQLFSITAMSLFYLGDRIHRP
;
A
#
# COMPACT_ATOMS: atom_id res chain seq x y z
N MET A 1 -19.79 -16.73 0.24
CA MET A 1 -19.81 -15.70 -0.82
C MET A 1 -19.08 -14.42 -0.38
N ILE A 2 -19.38 -13.83 0.78
CA ILE A 2 -18.71 -12.60 1.28
C ILE A 2 -17.17 -12.76 1.39
N HIS A 3 -16.68 -13.93 1.84
CA HIS A 3 -15.24 -14.19 1.93
C HIS A 3 -14.50 -14.09 0.58
N LEU A 4 -15.19 -14.26 -0.56
CA LEU A 4 -14.58 -14.16 -1.89
C LEU A 4 -14.19 -12.72 -2.24
N ILE A 5 -14.93 -11.73 -1.72
CA ILE A 5 -14.68 -10.30 -1.94
C ILE A 5 -13.38 -9.86 -1.23
N LEU A 6 -13.03 -10.54 -0.14
CA LEU A 6 -11.87 -10.25 0.69
C LEU A 6 -10.62 -11.05 0.31
N ARG A 7 -10.71 -11.99 -0.66
CA ARG A 7 -9.57 -12.78 -1.12
C ARG A 7 -8.34 -11.96 -1.53
N PRO A 8 -8.46 -10.75 -2.14
CA PRO A 8 -7.27 -9.94 -2.41
C PRO A 8 -6.45 -9.60 -1.16
N LEU A 9 -7.07 -9.58 0.04
CA LEU A 9 -6.37 -9.36 1.31
C LEU A 9 -5.50 -10.55 1.75
N ASP A 10 -5.72 -11.74 1.19
CA ASP A 10 -4.90 -12.92 1.47
C ASP A 10 -3.43 -12.70 1.08
N TYR A 11 -3.14 -11.71 0.23
CA TYR A 11 -1.77 -11.26 -0.05
C TYR A 11 -0.98 -10.99 1.24
N ILE A 12 -1.59 -10.41 2.28
CA ILE A 12 -0.91 -10.10 3.54
C ILE A 12 -0.36 -11.36 4.22
N GLN A 13 -1.04 -12.49 4.04
CA GLN A 13 -0.68 -13.77 4.64
C GLN A 13 0.45 -14.48 3.88
N ILE A 14 0.73 -14.10 2.63
CA ILE A 14 1.89 -14.61 1.88
C ILE A 14 3.16 -14.25 2.66
N THR A 15 4.01 -15.24 2.89
CA THR A 15 5.31 -15.02 3.55
C THR A 15 6.43 -15.34 2.58
N TRP A 16 7.57 -14.70 2.76
CA TRP A 16 8.76 -15.02 1.99
C TRP A 16 9.51 -16.08 2.77
N GLN A 17 10.08 -17.09 2.11
CA GLN A 17 11.03 -17.99 2.79
C GLN A 17 12.07 -17.12 3.48
N ALA A 18 12.12 -17.20 4.81
CA ALA A 18 13.04 -16.36 5.57
C ALA A 18 14.46 -16.76 5.19
N GLN A 19 15.20 -15.85 4.54
CA GLN A 19 16.63 -16.00 4.37
C GLN A 19 17.25 -16.18 5.75
N LYS A 20 17.80 -17.36 6.03
CA LYS A 20 18.62 -17.64 7.21
C LYS A 20 19.94 -16.89 7.08
N SER A 21 19.93 -15.58 7.30
CA SER A 21 21.15 -14.82 7.52
C SER A 21 21.40 -14.75 9.03
N ASN A 22 22.45 -15.44 9.49
CA ASN A 22 22.95 -15.40 10.89
C ASN A 22 21.94 -15.77 11.99
N GLY A 23 21.08 -16.77 11.78
CA GLY A 23 20.22 -17.33 12.85
C GLY A 23 19.05 -16.45 13.31
N VAL A 24 18.82 -15.32 12.65
CA VAL A 24 17.68 -14.43 12.88
C VAL A 24 16.71 -14.55 11.71
N ASN A 25 15.45 -14.90 11.98
CA ASN A 25 14.40 -14.96 10.95
C ASN A 25 14.05 -13.54 10.49
N TYR A 26 14.76 -13.02 9.49
CA TYR A 26 14.43 -11.72 8.89
C TYR A 26 13.27 -11.87 7.90
N ASN A 27 12.10 -11.38 8.26
CA ASN A 27 10.93 -11.37 7.38
C ASN A 27 10.92 -10.07 6.55
N ALA A 28 11.74 -10.05 5.50
CA ALA A 28 11.90 -8.89 4.61
C ALA A 28 10.55 -8.34 4.09
N LYS A 29 9.60 -9.23 3.82
CA LYS A 29 8.26 -8.87 3.38
C LYS A 29 7.49 -8.04 4.41
N LYS A 30 7.41 -8.51 5.67
CA LYS A 30 6.75 -7.73 6.73
C LYS A 30 7.42 -6.37 6.94
N TRP A 31 8.73 -6.30 6.76
CA TRP A 31 9.48 -5.06 6.86
C TRP A 31 9.05 -4.04 5.80
N ILE A 32 8.91 -4.46 4.54
CA ILE A 32 8.48 -3.60 3.43
C ILE A 32 6.97 -3.31 3.48
N ASP A 33 6.14 -4.32 3.78
CA ASP A 33 4.68 -4.21 3.71
C ASP A 33 4.09 -3.43 4.90
N ILE A 34 4.73 -3.47 6.07
CA ILE A 34 4.15 -2.97 7.33
C ILE A 34 5.08 -1.98 8.04
N TYR A 35 6.32 -2.38 8.36
CA TYR A 35 7.17 -1.56 9.22
C TYR A 35 7.61 -0.26 8.55
N LEU A 36 8.06 -0.32 7.29
CA LEU A 36 8.46 0.85 6.53
C LEU A 36 7.27 1.82 6.33
N PRO A 37 6.08 1.39 5.86
CA PRO A 37 4.91 2.25 5.76
C PRO A 37 4.47 2.85 7.09
N ALA A 38 4.53 2.08 8.18
CA ALA A 38 4.17 2.58 9.51
C ALA A 38 5.12 3.68 10.00
N ILE A 39 6.43 3.49 9.84
CA ILE A 39 7.43 4.49 10.23
C ILE A 39 7.24 5.78 9.42
N VAL A 40 7.12 5.65 8.09
CA VAL A 40 6.91 6.80 7.21
C VAL A 40 5.60 7.52 7.55
N ALA A 41 4.51 6.79 7.77
CA ALA A 41 3.23 7.37 8.11
C ALA A 41 3.26 8.16 9.42
N ILE A 42 3.86 7.59 10.48
CA ILE A 42 3.98 8.26 11.77
C ILE A 42 4.82 9.54 11.62
N ILE A 43 6.00 9.45 11.00
CA ILE A 43 6.89 10.61 10.82
C ILE A 43 6.20 11.73 10.03
N VAL A 44 5.60 11.40 8.88
CA VAL A 44 4.93 12.39 8.02
C VAL A 44 3.71 12.99 8.72
N SER A 45 2.90 12.17 9.40
CA SER A 45 1.72 12.65 10.12
C SER A 45 2.07 13.58 11.28
N ILE A 46 3.09 13.24 12.08
CA ILE A 46 3.56 14.07 13.20
C ILE A 46 4.10 15.38 12.65
N PHE A 47 4.92 15.32 11.60
CA PHE A 47 5.45 16.52 10.96
C PHE A 47 4.35 17.44 10.44
N MET A 48 3.33 16.90 9.77
CA MET A 48 2.19 17.68 9.27
C MET A 48 1.33 18.28 10.41
N VAL A 49 1.11 17.54 11.49
CA VAL A 49 0.38 18.06 12.67
C VAL A 49 1.18 19.17 13.35
N LEU A 50 2.49 19.02 13.51
CA LEU A 50 3.35 20.05 14.08
C LEU A 50 3.38 21.31 13.21
N LEU A 51 3.49 21.17 11.88
CA LEU A 51 3.42 22.31 10.97
C LEU A 51 2.09 23.06 11.08
N HIS A 52 0.97 22.34 11.24
CA HIS A 52 -0.33 22.95 11.44
C HIS A 52 -0.38 23.75 12.76
N ILE A 53 0.15 23.18 13.86
CA ILE A 53 0.15 23.83 15.18
C ILE A 53 1.04 25.07 15.24
N PHE A 54 2.24 25.02 14.62
CA PHE A 54 3.24 26.07 14.80
C PHE A 54 3.18 27.19 13.76
N ASN A 55 2.68 26.92 12.55
CA ASN A 55 2.80 27.82 11.41
C ASN A 55 1.46 28.12 10.73
N ASP A 56 0.33 27.80 11.37
CA ASP A 56 -1.04 27.96 10.84
C ASP A 56 -1.19 27.42 9.39
N PHE A 57 -0.46 26.34 9.08
CA PHE A 57 -0.53 25.73 7.75
C PHE A 57 -1.97 25.30 7.45
N GLN A 58 -2.39 25.43 6.19
CA GLN A 58 -3.71 24.98 5.77
C GLN A 58 -3.89 23.47 6.06
N ILE A 59 -5.09 23.10 6.50
CA ILE A 59 -5.46 21.71 6.74
C ILE A 59 -5.27 20.92 5.44
N PHE A 60 -4.47 19.85 5.51
CA PHE A 60 -4.09 19.06 4.35
C PHE A 60 -5.31 18.64 3.52
N PHE A 61 -6.38 18.17 4.18
CA PHE A 61 -7.61 17.70 3.53
C PHE A 61 -8.40 18.77 2.77
N LYS A 62 -8.13 20.06 3.00
CA LYS A 62 -8.71 21.19 2.24
C LYS A 62 -7.75 21.75 1.18
N GLY A 63 -6.48 21.37 1.23
CA GLY A 63 -5.44 21.92 0.37
C GLY A 63 -5.34 21.23 -0.99
N ASP A 64 -4.66 21.91 -1.93
CA ASP A 64 -4.40 21.39 -3.27
C ASP A 64 -3.59 20.09 -3.27
N ALA A 65 -2.71 19.91 -2.27
CA ALA A 65 -1.92 18.69 -2.12
C ALA A 65 -2.79 17.44 -1.94
N PHE A 66 -3.90 17.54 -1.22
CA PHE A 66 -4.85 16.44 -1.07
C PHE A 66 -5.64 16.18 -2.35
N SER A 67 -6.01 17.23 -3.10
CA SER A 67 -6.63 17.09 -4.42
C SER A 67 -5.68 16.41 -5.42
N LEU A 68 -4.39 16.75 -5.40
CA LEU A 68 -3.36 16.08 -6.21
C LEU A 68 -3.23 14.60 -5.84
N LEU A 69 -3.12 14.29 -4.54
CA LEU A 69 -3.00 12.93 -4.05
C LEU A 69 -4.22 12.09 -4.45
N THR A 70 -5.43 12.61 -4.24
CA THR A 70 -6.67 11.90 -4.60
C THR A 70 -6.77 11.66 -6.11
N SER A 71 -6.39 12.63 -6.94
CA SER A 71 -6.34 12.47 -8.40
C SER A 71 -5.35 11.39 -8.82
N PHE A 72 -4.17 11.34 -8.22
CA PHE A 72 -3.20 10.27 -8.46
C PHE A 72 -3.77 8.91 -8.05
N LEU A 73 -4.31 8.80 -6.84
CA LEU A 73 -4.87 7.55 -6.32
C LEU A 73 -6.01 7.00 -7.19
N GLN A 74 -6.83 7.87 -7.81
CA GLN A 74 -7.91 7.47 -8.72
C GLN A 74 -7.42 6.74 -9.98
N THR A 75 -6.18 6.99 -10.42
CA THR A 75 -5.61 6.32 -11.60
C THR A 75 -5.02 4.94 -11.29
N LEU A 76 -4.68 4.68 -10.02
CA LEU A 76 -3.97 3.48 -9.61
C LEU A 76 -4.76 2.17 -9.79
N PRO A 77 -6.08 2.07 -9.47
CA PRO A 77 -6.82 0.84 -9.70
C PRO A 77 -6.74 0.37 -11.14
N GLY A 78 -6.89 1.30 -12.10
CA GLY A 78 -6.78 1.01 -13.53
C GLY A 78 -5.39 0.55 -13.92
N PHE A 79 -4.34 1.22 -13.41
CA PHE A 79 -2.95 0.81 -13.62
C PHE A 79 -2.67 -0.62 -13.12
N TYR A 80 -3.09 -0.95 -11.90
CA TYR A 80 -2.86 -2.28 -11.33
C TYR A 80 -3.65 -3.38 -12.03
N ILE A 81 -4.89 -3.11 -12.45
CA ILE A 81 -5.69 -4.06 -13.25
C ILE A 81 -5.04 -4.29 -14.63
N ALA A 82 -4.48 -3.24 -15.24
CA ALA A 82 -3.76 -3.39 -16.51
C ALA A 82 -2.48 -4.22 -16.34
N ALA A 83 -1.69 -3.98 -15.29
CA ALA A 83 -0.51 -4.78 -14.96
C ALA A 83 -0.88 -6.26 -14.72
N LEU A 84 -1.98 -6.50 -13.99
CA LEU A 84 -2.54 -7.83 -13.76
C LEU A 84 -2.86 -8.55 -15.08
N ALA A 85 -3.58 -7.88 -15.99
CA ALA A 85 -3.92 -8.44 -17.30
C ALA A 85 -2.67 -8.74 -18.14
N ALA A 86 -1.65 -7.88 -18.08
CA ALA A 86 -0.38 -8.10 -18.78
C ALA A 86 0.36 -9.34 -18.26
N ILE A 87 0.47 -9.49 -16.94
CA ILE A 87 1.13 -10.65 -16.30
C ILE A 87 0.41 -11.95 -16.63
N VAL A 88 -0.92 -11.95 -16.66
CA VAL A 88 -1.70 -13.14 -17.05
C VAL A 88 -1.50 -13.47 -18.53
N SER A 89 -1.39 -12.46 -19.40
CA SER A 89 -1.26 -12.65 -20.85
C SER A 89 0.16 -13.00 -21.30
N PHE A 90 1.19 -12.65 -20.52
CA PHE A 90 2.57 -12.97 -20.86
C PHE A 90 2.83 -14.48 -20.81
N ASN A 91 3.11 -15.07 -21.96
CA ASN A 91 3.52 -16.46 -22.08
C ASN A 91 5.04 -16.61 -21.90
N ASN A 92 5.55 -16.28 -20.71
CA ASN A 92 6.96 -16.46 -20.36
C ASN A 92 7.10 -17.58 -19.31
N PRO A 93 7.79 -18.69 -19.61
CA PRO A 93 7.94 -19.81 -18.68
C PRO A 93 8.64 -19.42 -17.36
N LYS A 94 9.48 -18.37 -17.36
CA LYS A 94 10.11 -17.85 -16.13
C LYS A 94 9.09 -17.38 -15.09
N LEU A 95 7.89 -16.97 -15.52
CA LEU A 95 6.80 -16.57 -14.61
C LEU A 95 6.18 -17.76 -13.88
N ASP A 96 6.32 -18.97 -14.44
CA ASP A 96 5.73 -20.20 -13.93
C ASP A 96 6.76 -21.05 -13.15
N GLU A 97 8.01 -20.59 -13.07
CA GLU A 97 9.02 -21.17 -12.21
C GLU A 97 8.67 -20.97 -10.72
N ILE A 98 9.14 -21.91 -9.90
CA ILE A 98 8.94 -21.96 -8.44
C ILE A 98 10.28 -21.71 -7.72
N ASP A 99 11.40 -21.79 -8.44
CA ASP A 99 12.74 -21.86 -7.87
C ASP A 99 13.40 -20.46 -7.82
N PHE A 100 12.92 -19.63 -6.89
CA PHE A 100 13.54 -18.35 -6.57
C PHE A 100 14.25 -18.47 -5.22
N ASP A 101 15.43 -17.85 -5.09
CA ASP A 101 16.20 -17.76 -3.83
C ASP A 101 15.42 -17.22 -2.61
N ASP A 102 14.20 -16.69 -2.83
CA ASP A 102 13.23 -16.29 -1.80
C ASP A 102 11.79 -16.63 -2.25
N CYS A 103 11.49 -17.90 -2.53
CA CYS A 103 10.18 -18.28 -3.03
C CYS A 103 9.06 -17.82 -2.07
N PRO A 104 8.03 -17.09 -2.57
CA PRO A 104 6.87 -16.75 -1.76
C PRO A 104 6.10 -18.02 -1.40
N ILE A 105 5.75 -18.15 -0.13
CA ILE A 105 4.98 -19.24 0.44
C ILE A 105 3.54 -18.76 0.67
N ASP A 106 2.59 -19.53 0.15
CA ASP A 106 1.15 -19.34 0.35
C ASP A 106 0.74 -19.63 1.81
N CYS A 107 -0.48 -19.26 2.18
CA CYS A 107 -1.04 -19.50 3.52
C CYS A 107 -1.05 -20.98 3.95
N ASN A 108 -0.98 -21.88 2.96
CA ASN A 108 -0.98 -23.34 3.12
C ASN A 108 0.44 -23.95 3.02
N GLU A 109 1.49 -23.15 3.18
CA GLU A 109 2.91 -23.57 3.12
C GLU A 109 3.38 -24.08 1.74
N TYR A 110 2.59 -23.87 0.68
CA TYR A 110 3.00 -24.21 -0.69
C TYR A 110 3.78 -23.08 -1.34
N ASN A 111 4.88 -23.43 -2.00
CA ASN A 111 5.63 -22.52 -2.86
C ASN A 111 4.73 -22.00 -4.00
N MET A 112 4.72 -20.68 -4.19
CA MET A 112 3.97 -20.03 -5.26
C MET A 112 4.84 -19.77 -6.48
N THR A 113 4.25 -19.92 -7.66
CA THR A 113 4.86 -19.39 -8.89
C THR A 113 4.89 -17.86 -8.84
N PHE A 114 5.85 -17.29 -9.56
CA PHE A 114 6.01 -15.85 -9.63
C PHE A 114 4.79 -15.13 -10.23
N ARG A 115 4.16 -15.76 -11.24
CA ARG A 115 2.89 -15.29 -11.81
C ARG A 115 1.83 -15.17 -10.73
N ARG A 116 1.65 -16.22 -9.92
CA ARG A 116 0.63 -16.24 -8.86
C ARG A 116 0.93 -15.19 -7.79
N PHE A 117 2.19 -15.04 -7.40
CA PHE A 117 2.62 -14.00 -6.47
C PHE A 117 2.28 -12.60 -7.00
N LEU A 118 2.78 -12.23 -8.18
CA LEU A 118 2.55 -10.89 -8.74
C LEU A 118 1.06 -10.62 -8.99
N THR A 119 0.31 -11.61 -9.46
CA THR A 119 -1.14 -11.49 -9.69
C THR A 119 -1.86 -11.18 -8.38
N ASN A 120 -1.51 -11.86 -7.28
CA ASN A 120 -2.07 -11.58 -5.96
C ASN A 120 -1.64 -10.20 -5.44
N THR A 121 -0.39 -9.79 -5.65
CA THR A 121 0.13 -8.47 -5.29
C THR A 121 -0.64 -7.35 -5.98
N PHE A 122 -0.79 -7.41 -7.31
CA PHE A 122 -1.52 -6.37 -8.05
C PHE A 122 -3.02 -6.37 -7.75
N ALA A 123 -3.62 -7.54 -7.50
CA ALA A 123 -5.01 -7.63 -7.04
C ALA A 123 -5.20 -6.95 -5.67
N TYR A 124 -4.27 -7.16 -4.73
CA TYR A 124 -4.26 -6.50 -3.42
C TYR A 124 -4.12 -4.97 -3.56
N LEU A 125 -3.21 -4.51 -4.42
CA LEU A 125 -2.97 -3.07 -4.65
C LEU A 125 -4.18 -2.38 -5.30
N ALA A 126 -4.83 -3.04 -6.25
CA ALA A 126 -6.09 -2.58 -6.84
C ALA A 126 -7.20 -2.47 -5.78
N TRP A 127 -7.31 -3.46 -4.91
CA TRP A 127 -8.33 -3.47 -3.85
C TRP A 127 -8.09 -2.34 -2.83
N ILE A 128 -6.85 -2.17 -2.37
CA ILE A 128 -6.47 -1.11 -1.43
C ILE A 128 -6.67 0.28 -2.05
N SER A 129 -6.29 0.49 -3.31
CA SER A 129 -6.45 1.80 -3.94
C SER A 129 -7.93 2.22 -4.03
N ILE A 130 -8.85 1.30 -4.34
CA ILE A 130 -10.30 1.56 -4.28
C ILE A 130 -10.72 1.94 -2.86
N PHE A 131 -10.28 1.19 -1.85
CA PHE A 131 -10.60 1.47 -0.45
C PHE A 131 -10.11 2.85 -0.01
N ILE A 132 -8.87 3.22 -0.36
CA ILE A 132 -8.31 4.54 -0.02
C ILE A 132 -9.08 5.67 -0.72
N ILE A 133 -9.51 5.50 -1.96
CA ILE A 133 -10.31 6.51 -2.66
C ILE A 133 -11.62 6.77 -1.90
N LEU A 134 -12.31 5.71 -1.48
CA LEU A 134 -13.53 5.84 -0.66
C LEU A 134 -13.23 6.50 0.68
N TYR A 135 -12.11 6.14 1.32
CA TYR A 135 -11.67 6.77 2.57
C TYR A 135 -11.41 8.28 2.39
N CYS A 136 -10.69 8.67 1.34
CA CYS A 136 -10.44 10.06 0.99
C CYS A 136 -11.73 10.83 0.71
N LEU A 137 -12.71 10.23 0.02
CA LEU A 137 -14.01 10.83 -0.25
C LEU A 137 -14.74 11.18 1.06
N VAL A 138 -14.78 10.23 2.01
CA VAL A 138 -15.42 10.42 3.31
C VAL A 138 -14.72 11.51 4.11
N ILE A 139 -13.39 11.50 4.16
CA ILE A 139 -12.63 12.55 4.85
C ILE A 139 -12.91 13.93 4.24
N LYS A 140 -12.84 14.04 2.91
CA LYS A 140 -13.08 15.30 2.21
C LYS A 140 -14.45 15.87 2.58
N TYR A 141 -15.49 15.04 2.52
CA TYR A 141 -16.85 15.41 2.87
C TYR A 141 -16.96 15.91 4.32
N ILE A 142 -16.32 15.22 5.28
CA ILE A 142 -16.32 15.61 6.69
C ILE A 142 -15.66 16.98 6.87
N PHE A 143 -14.47 17.19 6.32
CA PHE A 143 -13.73 18.45 6.52
C PHE A 143 -14.36 19.63 5.78
N GLU A 144 -14.96 19.43 4.60
CA GLU A 144 -15.72 20.49 3.90
C GLU A 144 -16.97 20.91 4.69
N SER A 145 -17.63 19.97 5.37
CA SER A 145 -18.84 20.22 6.17
C SER A 145 -18.56 20.94 7.50
N ILE A 146 -17.33 20.84 8.02
CA ILE A 146 -16.94 21.48 9.28
C ILE A 146 -16.51 22.93 9.03
N GLN A 147 -17.26 23.88 9.62
CA GLN A 147 -16.80 25.27 9.77
C GLN A 147 -15.75 25.32 10.88
N ILE A 148 -14.50 25.63 10.51
CA ILE A 148 -13.33 25.60 11.39
C ILE A 148 -13.27 26.89 12.22
N ASN A 149 -14.34 27.20 12.95
CA ASN A 149 -14.35 28.39 13.82
C ASN A 149 -13.75 28.11 15.21
N PHE A 150 -13.49 26.84 15.57
CA PHE A 150 -12.83 26.46 16.81
C PHE A 150 -11.70 25.45 16.54
N ILE A 151 -10.47 25.95 16.65
CA ILE A 151 -9.23 25.16 16.57
C ILE A 151 -8.90 24.72 18.00
N ASP A 152 -9.56 23.65 18.45
CA ASP A 152 -9.31 23.05 19.77
C ASP A 152 -8.30 21.89 19.67
N LEU A 153 -7.78 21.46 20.82
CA LEU A 153 -6.97 20.24 20.95
C LEU A 153 -7.68 19.02 20.33
N TYR A 154 -9.01 18.95 20.47
CA TYR A 154 -9.83 17.87 19.91
C TYR A 154 -9.74 17.83 18.37
N PHE A 155 -9.71 18.99 17.71
CA PHE A 155 -9.59 19.07 16.26
C PHE A 155 -8.26 18.49 15.78
N HIS A 156 -7.15 18.84 16.45
CA HIS A 156 -5.82 18.32 16.13
C HIS A 156 -5.72 16.80 16.32
N LEU A 157 -6.34 16.26 17.38
CA LEU A 157 -6.39 14.82 17.63
C LEU A 157 -7.16 14.08 16.53
N VAL A 158 -8.34 14.57 16.16
CA VAL A 158 -9.15 13.98 15.08
C VAL A 158 -8.42 14.09 13.73
N TYR A 159 -7.80 15.23 13.45
CA TYR A 159 -7.00 15.45 12.24
C TYR A 159 -5.84 14.44 12.15
N GLY A 160 -5.05 14.30 13.23
CA GLY A 160 -3.95 13.33 13.29
C GLY A 160 -4.44 11.88 13.16
N LEU A 161 -5.55 11.54 13.82
CA LEU A 161 -6.15 10.20 13.78
C LEU A 161 -6.59 9.79 12.37
N LEU A 162 -7.07 10.74 11.56
CA LEU A 162 -7.44 10.49 10.16
C LEU A 162 -6.25 10.53 9.19
N LEU A 163 -5.22 11.31 9.52
CA LEU A 163 -4.04 11.46 8.68
C LEU A 163 -3.12 10.22 8.73
N ILE A 164 -2.93 9.63 9.91
CA ILE A 164 -2.07 8.44 10.10
C ILE A 164 -2.48 7.26 9.17
N PRO A 165 -3.73 6.77 9.19
CA PRO A 165 -4.13 5.66 8.33
C PRO A 165 -4.04 6.02 6.85
N LEU A 166 -4.35 7.27 6.45
CA LEU A 166 -4.16 7.70 5.06
C LEU A 166 -2.70 7.56 4.63
N MET A 167 -1.77 8.13 5.41
CA MET A 167 -0.35 8.11 5.08
C MET A 167 0.22 6.69 5.13
N PHE A 168 -0.28 5.83 6.03
CA PHE A 168 0.07 4.42 6.08
C PHE A 168 -0.28 3.71 4.78
N PHE A 169 -1.54 3.78 4.35
CA PHE A 169 -1.96 3.08 3.14
C PHE A 169 -1.33 3.65 1.87
N VAL A 170 -1.11 4.97 1.81
CA VAL A 170 -0.39 5.59 0.68
C VAL A 170 1.06 5.11 0.64
N SER A 171 1.78 5.13 1.76
CA SER A 171 3.17 4.64 1.82
C SER A 171 3.26 3.14 1.53
N GLN A 172 2.27 2.36 1.98
CA GLN A 172 2.17 0.94 1.70
C GLN A 172 1.98 0.68 0.20
N LEU A 173 1.08 1.41 -0.47
CA LEU A 173 0.91 1.35 -1.92
C LEU A 173 2.24 1.60 -2.64
N PHE A 174 2.95 2.66 -2.29
CA PHE A 174 4.23 2.99 -2.93
C PHE A 174 5.29 1.89 -2.71
N SER A 175 5.42 1.40 -1.48
CA SER A 175 6.44 0.41 -1.11
C SER A 175 6.22 -0.91 -1.84
N ILE A 176 4.98 -1.42 -1.84
CA ILE A 176 4.65 -2.68 -2.51
C ILE A 176 4.70 -2.52 -4.03
N THR A 177 4.31 -1.35 -4.57
CA THR A 177 4.46 -1.08 -6.00
C THR A 177 5.93 -1.10 -6.41
N ALA A 178 6.81 -0.41 -5.68
CA ALA A 178 8.24 -0.40 -5.96
C ALA A 178 8.84 -1.82 -5.91
N MET A 179 8.45 -2.61 -4.91
CA MET A 179 8.84 -4.02 -4.80
C MET A 179 8.34 -4.84 -5.99
N SER A 180 7.07 -4.70 -6.37
CA SER A 180 6.48 -5.42 -7.51
C SER A 180 7.15 -5.06 -8.84
N LEU A 181 7.53 -3.79 -9.03
CA LEU A 181 8.25 -3.31 -10.21
C LEU A 181 9.68 -3.80 -10.24
N PHE A 182 10.37 -3.90 -9.10
CA PHE A 182 11.68 -4.53 -9.02
C PHE A 182 11.61 -5.99 -9.48
N TYR A 183 10.62 -6.74 -9.01
CA TYR A 183 10.40 -8.12 -9.43
C TYR A 183 10.10 -8.22 -10.93
N LEU A 184 9.19 -7.40 -11.45
CA LEU A 184 8.81 -7.43 -12.86
C LEU A 184 9.93 -6.94 -13.80
N GLY A 185 10.61 -5.86 -13.45
CA GLY A 185 11.59 -5.20 -14.30
C GLY A 185 12.94 -5.91 -14.31
N ASP A 186 13.45 -6.30 -13.15
CA ASP A 186 14.79 -6.86 -13.02
C ASP A 186 14.76 -8.40 -13.02
N ARG A 187 13.98 -9.01 -12.12
CA ARG A 187 14.05 -10.47 -11.89
C ARG A 187 13.55 -11.31 -13.06
N ILE A 188 12.55 -10.85 -13.82
CA ILE A 188 12.07 -11.55 -15.03
C ILE A 188 13.15 -11.59 -16.13
N HIS A 189 13.97 -10.55 -16.23
CA HIS A 189 14.91 -10.36 -17.35
C HIS A 189 16.33 -10.84 -17.03
N ARG A 190 16.65 -11.10 -15.75
CA ARG A 190 17.93 -11.71 -15.39
C ARG A 190 18.05 -13.10 -16.07
N PRO A 191 19.19 -13.38 -16.72
CA PRO A 191 19.40 -14.61 -17.50
C PRO A 191 19.25 -15.84 -16.64
#